data_AF-A0A3M1BFR9-F1
#
_entry.id   AF-A0A3M1BFR9-F1
#
_cell.length_a   1.000
_cell.length_b   1.000
_cell.length_c   1.000
_cell.angle_alpha   90.00
_cell.angle_beta   90.00
_cell.angle_gamma   90.00
#
_symmetry.space_group_name_H-M   'P 1'
#
loop_
_entity.id
_entity.type
_entity.pdbx_description
1 polymer ?
#
loop_
_entity_poly.entity_id
_entity_poly.type
_entity_poly.pdbx_seq_one_letter_code
_entity_poly.pdbx_strand_id
1 'polypeptide(L)'
;ELAILESSLISDSQVIVDIYSRFLFEREVFRRREQAELSADELCELMEWAQAETYGEGLDARYRNKYMWTWKPHYYSAGLSFYNFPYAFGLLFGIGLYAIYQQRGETFIPDYRELLASTGEGTAAELAARFGIDIRKADFWENSLQVIAQRIARYEEL
;
A
#
# COMPACT_ATOMS: atom_id res chain seq x y z
N GLU A 1 16.29 -17.40 8.19
CA GLU A 1 16.33 -16.17 7.37
C GLU A 1 15.38 -16.28 6.18
N LEU A 2 15.60 -17.23 5.26
CA LEU A 2 14.77 -17.44 4.06
C LEU A 2 13.25 -17.42 4.34
N ALA A 3 12.75 -18.26 5.26
CA ALA A 3 11.32 -18.32 5.59
C ALA A 3 10.74 -17.01 6.16
N ILE A 4 11.57 -16.20 6.85
CA ILE A 4 11.15 -14.90 7.39
C ILE A 4 11.02 -13.88 6.25
N LEU A 5 12.00 -13.85 5.35
CA LEU A 5 11.96 -12.99 4.18
C LEU A 5 10.80 -13.35 3.26
N GLU A 6 10.58 -14.63 2.96
CA GLU A 6 9.46 -15.11 2.16
C GLU A 6 8.11 -14.63 2.74
N SER A 7 7.88 -14.90 4.02
CA SER A 7 6.64 -14.50 4.69
C SER A 7 6.44 -12.98 4.68
N SER A 8 7.51 -12.21 4.93
CA SER A 8 7.47 -10.75 4.86
C SER A 8 7.15 -10.24 3.45
N LEU A 9 7.79 -10.79 2.41
CA LEU A 9 7.63 -10.35 1.02
C LEU A 9 6.25 -10.71 0.48
N ILE A 10 5.70 -11.87 0.85
CA ILE A 10 4.31 -12.23 0.56
C ILE A 10 3.36 -11.21 1.19
N SER A 11 3.56 -10.88 2.48
CA SER A 11 2.76 -9.87 3.17
C SER A 11 2.88 -8.48 2.53
N ASP A 12 4.10 -8.05 2.21
CA ASP A 12 4.38 -6.75 1.59
C ASP A 12 3.72 -6.65 0.21
N SER A 13 3.80 -7.71 -0.63
CA SER A 13 3.13 -7.74 -1.94
C SER A 13 1.61 -7.67 -1.82
N GLN A 14 1.01 -8.35 -0.84
CA GLN A 14 -0.43 -8.27 -0.59
C GLN A 14 -0.86 -6.86 -0.17
N VAL A 15 -0.04 -6.17 0.63
CA VAL A 15 -0.42 -4.86 1.17
C VAL A 15 -0.08 -3.72 0.20
N ILE A 16 0.92 -3.85 -0.65
CA ILE A 16 1.31 -2.81 -1.61
C ILE A 16 0.69 -3.05 -2.99
N VAL A 17 0.87 -4.25 -3.57
CA VAL A 17 0.46 -4.54 -4.95
C VAL A 17 -1.04 -4.83 -5.05
N ASP A 18 -1.59 -5.75 -4.24
CA ASP A 18 -3.03 -6.05 -4.27
C ASP A 18 -3.86 -4.81 -3.90
N ILE A 19 -3.48 -4.10 -2.84
CA ILE A 19 -4.23 -2.92 -2.41
C ILE A 19 -4.15 -1.79 -3.43
N TYR A 20 -3.02 -1.59 -4.12
CA TYR A 20 -2.96 -0.63 -5.21
C TYR A 20 -3.92 -1.03 -6.35
N SER A 21 -4.00 -2.33 -6.69
CA SER A 21 -4.96 -2.84 -7.68
C SER A 21 -6.39 -2.49 -7.28
N ARG A 22 -6.73 -2.74 -6.02
CA ARG A 22 -8.06 -2.49 -5.45
C ARG A 22 -8.38 -0.99 -5.42
N PHE A 23 -7.40 -0.15 -5.13
CA PHE A 23 -7.53 1.31 -5.19
C PHE A 23 -7.83 1.78 -6.62
N LEU A 24 -7.08 1.29 -7.62
CA LEU A 24 -7.31 1.63 -9.03
C LEU A 24 -8.71 1.20 -9.49
N PHE A 25 -9.11 -0.03 -9.15
CA PHE A 25 -10.45 -0.55 -9.44
C PHE A 25 -11.53 0.35 -8.84
N GLU A 26 -11.48 0.61 -7.53
CA GLU A 26 -12.52 1.37 -6.83
C GLU A 26 -12.60 2.82 -7.32
N ARG A 27 -11.45 3.48 -7.55
CA ARG A 27 -11.38 4.82 -8.13
C ARG A 27 -12.06 4.87 -9.50
N GLU A 28 -11.77 3.90 -10.35
CA GLU A 28 -12.30 3.86 -11.71
C GLU A 28 -13.79 3.50 -11.74
N VAL A 29 -14.24 2.62 -10.85
CA VAL A 29 -15.67 2.36 -10.64
C VAL A 29 -16.41 3.65 -10.29
N PHE A 30 -15.95 4.42 -9.30
CA PHE A 30 -16.60 5.67 -8.94
C PHE A 30 -16.60 6.68 -10.08
N ARG A 31 -15.46 6.85 -10.76
CA ARG A 31 -15.33 7.76 -11.91
C ARG A 31 -16.32 7.40 -13.03
N ARG A 32 -16.48 6.12 -13.37
CA ARG A 32 -17.42 5.72 -14.43
C ARG A 32 -18.88 5.75 -13.97
N ARG A 33 -19.15 5.43 -12.70
CA ARG A 33 -20.51 5.49 -12.12
C ARG A 33 -21.09 6.90 -12.04
N GLU A 34 -20.25 7.93 -12.05
CA GLU A 34 -20.71 9.32 -12.21
C GLU A 34 -21.38 9.57 -13.59
N GLN A 35 -21.01 8.79 -14.62
CA GLN A 35 -21.48 9.00 -15.98
C GLN A 35 -22.62 8.05 -16.37
N ALA A 36 -22.56 6.79 -15.96
CA ALA A 36 -23.53 5.77 -16.35
C ALA A 36 -23.58 4.61 -15.35
N GLU A 37 -24.58 3.75 -15.52
CA GLU A 37 -24.55 2.45 -14.87
C GLU A 37 -23.45 1.55 -15.47
N LEU A 38 -22.81 0.76 -14.61
CA LEU A 38 -21.82 -0.25 -14.99
C LEU A 38 -22.46 -1.63 -14.96
N SER A 39 -22.30 -2.35 -16.06
CA SER A 39 -22.60 -3.77 -16.19
C SER A 39 -21.56 -4.64 -15.46
N ALA A 40 -21.89 -5.92 -15.27
CA ALA A 40 -20.96 -6.88 -14.69
C ALA A 40 -19.72 -7.10 -15.58
N ASP A 41 -19.87 -7.03 -16.91
CA ASP A 41 -18.76 -7.19 -17.84
C ASP A 41 -17.79 -6.01 -17.74
N GLU A 42 -18.29 -4.77 -17.64
CA GLU A 42 -17.44 -3.59 -17.42
C GLU A 42 -16.70 -3.66 -16.08
N LEU A 43 -17.32 -4.16 -15.01
CA LEU A 43 -16.65 -4.37 -13.73
C LEU A 43 -15.56 -5.45 -13.83
N CYS A 44 -15.80 -6.52 -14.60
CA CYS A 44 -14.80 -7.55 -14.86
C CYS A 44 -13.60 -6.98 -15.63
N GLU A 45 -13.85 -6.21 -16.70
CA GLU A 45 -12.82 -5.53 -17.48
C GLU A 45 -11.98 -4.57 -16.62
N LEU A 46 -12.64 -3.79 -15.75
CA LEU A 46 -11.95 -2.90 -14.81
C LEU A 46 -11.08 -3.65 -13.82
N MET A 47 -11.53 -4.80 -13.33
CA MET A 47 -10.78 -5.63 -12.40
C MET A 47 -9.56 -6.28 -13.07
N GLU A 48 -9.68 -6.72 -14.32
CA GLU A 48 -8.54 -7.23 -15.10
C GLU A 48 -7.55 -6.13 -15.44
N TRP A 49 -8.04 -4.95 -15.85
CA TRP A 49 -7.20 -3.77 -16.09
C TRP A 49 -6.43 -3.38 -14.83
N ALA A 50 -7.12 -3.25 -13.70
CA ALA A 50 -6.47 -2.89 -12.44
C ALA A 50 -5.41 -3.92 -12.01
N GLN A 51 -5.63 -5.22 -12.26
CA GLN A 51 -4.61 -6.24 -12.02
C GLN A 51 -3.42 -6.11 -12.99
N ALA A 52 -3.68 -5.80 -14.26
CA ALA A 52 -2.63 -5.60 -15.26
C ALA A 52 -1.70 -4.43 -14.88
N GLU A 53 -2.27 -3.30 -14.48
CA GLU A 53 -1.52 -2.09 -14.12
C GLU A 53 -0.65 -2.27 -12.88
N THR A 54 -1.04 -3.12 -11.94
CA THR A 54 -0.35 -3.24 -10.65
C THR A 54 0.56 -4.43 -10.53
N TYR A 55 0.14 -5.60 -11.03
CA TYR A 55 0.97 -6.80 -10.95
C TYR A 55 1.97 -6.88 -12.12
N GLY A 56 1.74 -6.14 -13.22
CA GLY A 56 2.63 -6.11 -14.37
C GLY A 56 2.94 -7.51 -14.91
N GLU A 57 4.23 -7.78 -15.13
CA GLU A 57 4.74 -9.08 -15.58
C GLU A 57 4.85 -10.13 -14.45
N GLY A 58 4.59 -9.74 -13.19
CA GLY A 58 4.66 -10.64 -12.03
C GLY A 58 3.46 -11.60 -11.92
N LEU A 59 2.37 -11.32 -12.62
CA LEU A 59 1.18 -12.18 -12.69
C LEU A 59 0.88 -12.53 -14.14
N ASP A 60 0.97 -13.82 -14.48
CA ASP A 60 0.59 -14.32 -15.80
C ASP A 60 -0.88 -13.96 -16.10
N ALA A 61 -1.08 -13.30 -17.24
CA ALA A 61 -2.36 -12.75 -17.66
C ALA A 61 -3.49 -13.80 -17.69
N ARG A 62 -3.16 -15.08 -17.92
CA ARG A 62 -4.14 -16.19 -17.92
C ARG A 62 -4.75 -16.46 -16.55
N TYR A 63 -4.10 -16.02 -15.47
CA TYR A 63 -4.52 -16.23 -14.09
C TYR A 63 -5.08 -14.97 -13.43
N ARG A 64 -5.20 -13.86 -14.17
CA ARG A 64 -5.92 -12.69 -13.66
C ARG A 64 -7.37 -13.07 -13.38
N ASN A 65 -7.87 -12.58 -12.25
CA ASN A 65 -9.19 -12.96 -11.78
C ASN A 65 -10.16 -11.80 -11.95
N LYS A 66 -10.88 -11.80 -13.07
CA LYS A 66 -11.89 -10.78 -13.38
C LYS A 66 -13.05 -10.71 -12.38
N TYR A 67 -13.29 -11.79 -11.62
CA TYR A 67 -14.35 -11.84 -10.61
C TYR A 67 -13.89 -11.46 -9.21
N MET A 68 -12.62 -11.04 -9.04
CA MET A 68 -12.07 -10.70 -7.72
C MET A 68 -12.87 -9.59 -7.01
N TRP A 69 -13.59 -8.74 -7.76
CA TRP A 69 -14.46 -7.73 -7.16
C TRP A 69 -15.65 -8.31 -6.40
N THR A 70 -16.09 -9.53 -6.71
CA THR A 70 -17.32 -10.14 -6.16
C THR A 70 -17.23 -10.53 -4.68
N TRP A 71 -16.05 -10.87 -4.18
CA TRP A 71 -15.86 -11.45 -2.85
C TRP A 71 -15.00 -10.63 -1.90
N LYS A 72 -14.65 -9.39 -2.28
CA LYS A 72 -13.95 -8.45 -1.39
C LYS A 72 -15.03 -7.64 -0.66
N PRO A 73 -15.38 -7.98 0.59
CA PRO A 73 -16.56 -7.43 1.26
C PRO A 73 -16.54 -5.90 1.41
N HIS A 74 -15.34 -5.32 1.48
CA HIS A 74 -15.14 -3.88 1.62
C HIS A 74 -15.78 -3.04 0.51
N TYR A 75 -15.90 -3.55 -0.71
CA TYR A 75 -16.55 -2.83 -1.81
C TYR A 75 -18.06 -2.63 -1.63
N TYR A 76 -18.67 -3.45 -0.76
CA TYR A 76 -20.11 -3.49 -0.57
C TYR A 76 -20.56 -2.78 0.72
N SER A 77 -19.64 -2.07 1.37
CA SER A 77 -19.94 -1.25 2.54
C SER A 77 -19.77 0.22 2.18
N ALA A 78 -20.90 0.94 2.04
CA ALA A 78 -20.92 2.33 1.60
C ALA A 78 -20.15 3.31 2.51
N GLY A 79 -19.87 2.93 3.77
CA GLY A 79 -19.06 3.73 4.70
C GLY A 79 -17.56 3.42 4.68
N LEU A 80 -17.12 2.44 3.88
CA LEU A 80 -15.75 1.90 3.89
C LEU A 80 -15.08 2.04 2.51
N SER A 81 -15.41 3.08 1.75
CA SER A 81 -14.72 3.36 0.49
C SER A 81 -13.21 3.50 0.72
N PHE A 82 -12.40 2.90 -0.15
CA PHE A 82 -10.94 2.87 -0.09
C PHE A 82 -10.37 2.31 1.23
N TYR A 83 -11.14 1.50 1.97
CA TYR A 83 -10.76 0.97 3.29
C TYR A 83 -9.41 0.27 3.34
N ASN A 84 -8.95 -0.27 2.21
CA ASN A 84 -7.71 -1.04 2.17
C ASN A 84 -6.47 -0.13 2.10
N PHE A 85 -6.60 1.09 1.58
CA PHE A 85 -5.48 2.02 1.42
C PHE A 85 -4.72 2.31 2.73
N PRO A 86 -5.39 2.49 3.89
CA PRO A 86 -4.72 2.59 5.19
C PRO A 86 -3.70 1.49 5.52
N TYR A 87 -3.86 0.25 5.04
CA TYR A 87 -2.86 -0.80 5.24
C TYR A 87 -1.58 -0.52 4.45
N ALA A 88 -1.70 -0.11 3.18
CA ALA A 88 -0.57 0.28 2.36
C ALA A 88 0.16 1.49 2.97
N PHE A 89 -0.60 2.50 3.40
CA PHE A 89 -0.08 3.64 4.14
C PHE A 89 0.67 3.21 5.40
N GLY A 90 0.06 2.37 6.24
CA GLY A 90 0.62 1.94 7.51
C GLY A 90 1.93 1.16 7.34
N LEU A 91 1.98 0.24 6.37
CA LEU A 91 3.20 -0.51 6.05
C LEU A 91 4.32 0.44 5.62
N LEU A 92 4.08 1.28 4.60
CA LEU A 92 5.10 2.18 4.07
C LEU A 92 5.52 3.25 5.09
N PHE A 93 4.59 3.76 5.89
CA PHE A 93 4.88 4.71 6.94
C PHE A 93 5.79 4.06 8.00
N GLY A 94 5.44 2.86 8.48
CA GLY A 94 6.23 2.14 9.48
C GLY A 94 7.65 1.83 9.02
N ILE A 95 7.83 1.28 7.81
CA ILE A 95 9.17 1.00 7.28
C ILE A 95 9.93 2.27 6.89
N GLY A 96 9.24 3.36 6.54
CA GLY A 96 9.86 4.67 6.30
C GLY A 96 10.43 5.30 7.57
N LEU A 97 9.71 5.21 8.69
CA LEU A 97 10.25 5.58 10.01
C LEU A 97 11.46 4.72 10.38
N TYR A 98 11.44 3.42 10.04
CA TYR A 98 12.60 2.55 10.23
C TYR A 98 13.79 2.96 9.35
N ALA A 99 13.58 3.33 8.09
CA ALA A 99 14.64 3.85 7.23
C ALA A 99 15.28 5.13 7.81
N ILE A 100 14.48 6.02 8.39
CA ILE A 100 14.97 7.21 9.10
C ILE A 100 15.79 6.82 10.33
N TYR A 101 15.34 5.83 11.11
CA TYR A 101 16.12 5.29 12.22
C TYR A 101 17.48 4.75 11.75
N GLN A 102 17.55 4.04 10.62
CA GLN A 102 18.82 3.56 10.07
C GLN A 102 19.79 4.70 9.71
N GLN A 103 19.29 5.90 9.38
CA GLN A 103 20.10 7.08 9.06
C GLN A 103 20.50 7.89 10.30
N ARG A 104 19.55 8.14 11.21
CA ARG A 104 19.73 9.02 12.38
C ARG A 104 20.17 8.27 13.65
N GLY A 105 20.01 6.95 13.67
CA GLY A 105 20.31 6.10 14.81
C GLY A 105 19.47 6.42 16.05
N GLU A 106 20.07 6.27 17.23
CA GLU A 106 19.40 6.46 18.53
C GLU A 106 18.81 7.85 18.74
N THR A 107 19.33 8.87 18.04
CA THR A 107 18.83 10.25 18.13
C THR A 107 17.38 10.39 17.66
N PHE A 108 16.87 9.46 16.86
CA PHE A 108 15.48 9.45 16.39
C PHE A 108 14.50 8.78 17.37
N ILE A 109 14.98 8.03 18.37
CA ILE A 109 14.10 7.29 19.29
C ILE A 109 13.16 8.23 20.07
N PRO A 110 13.61 9.38 20.62
CA PRO A 110 12.72 10.33 21.28
C PRO A 110 11.62 10.85 20.34
N ASP A 111 11.97 11.23 19.11
CA ASP A 111 11.04 11.70 18.09
C ASP A 111 9.99 10.63 17.75
N TYR A 112 10.42 9.37 17.56
CA TYR A 112 9.52 8.26 17.30
C TYR A 112 8.54 8.00 18.46
N ARG A 113 9.01 8.08 19.71
CA ARG A 113 8.14 7.89 20.89
C ARG A 113 7.10 9.00 21.00
N GLU A 114 7.48 10.25 20.74
CA GLU A 114 6.57 11.39 20.78
C GLU A 114 5.57 11.35 19.63
N LEU A 115 6.00 10.93 18.43
CA LEU A 115 5.11 10.68 17.29
C LEU A 115 4.02 9.66 17.63
N LEU A 116 4.39 8.55 18.30
CA LEU A 116 3.42 7.55 18.75
C LEU A 116 2.49 8.11 19.85
N ALA A 117 3.04 8.86 20.80
CA ALA A 117 2.26 9.43 21.91
C ALA A 117 1.22 10.46 21.43
N SER A 118 1.52 11.20 20.35
CA SER A 118 0.64 12.21 19.76
C SER A 118 -0.38 11.65 18.75
N THR A 119 -0.52 10.32 18.66
CA THR A 119 -1.50 9.69 17.77
C THR A 119 -2.92 10.17 18.09
N GLY A 120 -3.62 10.69 17.08
CA GLY A 120 -4.98 11.23 17.23
C GLY A 120 -5.05 12.72 17.55
N GLU A 121 -3.91 13.38 17.79
CA GLU A 121 -3.85 14.83 18.02
C GLU A 121 -3.76 15.67 16.73
N GLY A 122 -3.69 15.02 15.57
CA GLY A 122 -3.60 15.66 14.27
C GLY A 122 -3.58 14.66 13.12
N THR A 123 -3.47 15.17 11.90
CA THR A 123 -3.26 14.33 10.72
C THR A 123 -1.87 13.71 10.74
N ALA A 124 -1.69 12.56 10.09
CA ALA A 124 -0.38 11.91 10.01
C ALA A 124 0.71 12.85 9.44
N ALA A 125 0.34 13.73 8.50
CA ALA A 125 1.27 14.71 7.92
C ALA A 125 1.68 15.80 8.91
N GLU A 126 0.74 16.32 9.71
CA GLU A 126 1.05 17.32 10.73
C GLU A 126 1.92 16.73 11.85
N LEU A 127 1.61 15.51 12.29
CA LEU A 127 2.38 14.84 13.34
C LEU A 127 3.79 14.50 12.85
N ALA A 128 3.95 13.93 11.66
CA ALA A 128 5.26 13.63 11.07
C ALA A 128 6.11 14.91 10.86
N ALA A 129 5.49 16.02 10.42
CA ALA A 129 6.18 17.27 10.16
C ALA A 129 6.85 17.87 11.42
N ARG A 130 6.30 17.63 12.62
CA ARG A 130 6.89 18.08 13.90
C ARG A 130 8.31 17.53 14.12
N PHE A 131 8.65 16.41 13.48
CA PHE A 131 9.94 15.72 13.59
C PHE A 131 10.80 15.84 12.33
N GLY A 132 10.45 16.78 11.44
CA GLY A 132 11.16 17.02 10.18
C GLY A 132 10.94 15.92 9.15
N ILE A 133 9.79 15.25 9.17
CA ILE A 133 9.40 14.22 8.20
C ILE A 133 8.26 14.76 7.34
N ASP A 134 8.50 14.91 6.03
CA ASP A 134 7.48 15.34 5.09
C ASP A 134 6.94 14.15 4.30
N ILE A 135 5.86 13.55 4.80
CA ILE A 135 5.19 12.42 4.16
C ILE A 135 4.35 12.81 2.94
N ARG A 136 4.30 14.10 2.55
CA ARG A 136 3.66 14.52 1.30
C ARG A 136 4.63 14.47 0.12
N LYS A 137 5.92 14.26 0.37
CA LYS A 137 6.95 14.11 -0.66
C LYS A 137 7.14 12.65 -1.07
N ALA A 138 7.35 12.44 -2.37
CA ALA A 138 7.60 11.12 -2.94
C ALA A 138 8.81 10.43 -2.30
N ASP A 139 9.89 11.18 -2.05
CA ASP A 139 11.14 10.69 -1.47
C ASP A 139 10.94 9.87 -0.18
N PHE A 140 9.98 10.25 0.69
CA PHE A 140 9.69 9.48 1.91
C PHE A 140 9.20 8.07 1.56
N TRP A 141 8.25 7.97 0.64
CA TRP A 141 7.64 6.71 0.22
C TRP A 141 8.60 5.86 -0.64
N GLU A 142 9.42 6.50 -1.47
CA GLU A 142 10.48 5.83 -2.24
C GLU A 142 11.52 5.20 -1.30
N ASN A 143 11.93 5.90 -0.25
CA ASN A 143 12.82 5.35 0.78
C ASN A 143 12.18 4.16 1.51
N SER A 144 10.87 4.20 1.79
CA SER A 144 10.14 3.06 2.34
C SER A 144 10.19 1.84 1.41
N LEU A 145 9.93 2.04 0.12
CA LEU A 145 9.99 0.97 -0.88
C LEU A 145 11.40 0.41 -1.05
N GLN A 146 12.44 1.24 -0.89
CA GLN A 146 13.83 0.80 -0.95
C GLN A 146 14.17 -0.23 0.14
N VAL A 147 13.53 -0.15 1.32
CA VAL A 147 13.68 -1.17 2.38
C VAL A 147 13.16 -2.53 1.90
N ILE A 148 12.01 -2.55 1.20
CA ILE A 148 11.46 -3.78 0.62
C ILE A 148 12.37 -4.28 -0.50
N ALA A 149 12.87 -3.40 -1.37
CA ALA A 149 13.79 -3.75 -2.45
C ALA A 149 15.08 -4.44 -1.91
N GLN A 150 15.63 -3.95 -0.80
CA GLN A 150 16.77 -4.60 -0.15
C GLN A 150 16.44 -6.00 0.38
N ARG A 151 15.22 -6.22 0.89
CA ARG A 151 14.76 -7.55 1.33
C ARG A 151 14.59 -8.51 0.15
N ILE A 152 14.09 -8.03 -0.99
CA ILE A 152 13.99 -8.80 -2.23
C ILE A 152 15.38 -9.22 -2.68
N ALA A 153 16.32 -8.27 -2.82
CA ALA A 153 17.69 -8.57 -3.22
C ALA A 153 18.34 -9.60 -2.29
N ARG A 154 18.14 -9.46 -0.97
CA ARG A 154 18.64 -10.44 0.00
C ARG A 154 18.01 -11.82 -0.15
N TYR A 155 16.73 -11.91 -0.50
CA TYR A 155 16.05 -13.17 -0.74
C TYR A 155 16.56 -13.86 -2.01
N GLU A 156 16.85 -13.11 -3.07
CA GLU A 156 17.39 -13.64 -4.34
C GLU A 156 18.82 -14.20 -4.22
N GLU A 157 19.59 -13.73 -3.23
CA GLU A 157 20.94 -14.23 -2.93
C GLU A 157 20.97 -15.56 -2.15
N LEU A 158 19.86 -15.94 -1.50
CA LEU A 158 19.75 -17.10 -0.62
C LEU A 158 19.29 -18.37 -1.36
#